data_AF-C0Q9C0-F1
#
_entry.id   AF-C0Q9C0-F1
#
_cell.length_a   1.000
_cell.length_b   1.000
_cell.length_c   1.000
_cell.angle_alpha   90.00
_cell.angle_beta   90.00
_cell.angle_gamma   90.00
#
_symmetry.space_group_name_H-M   'P 1'
#
loop_
_entity.id
_entity.type
_entity.pdbx_description
1 polymer ?
#
loop_
_entity_poly.entity_id
_entity_poly.type
_entity_poly.pdbx_seq_one_letter_code
_entity_poly.pdbx_strand_id
1 'polypeptide(L)' 'MSKKNKRPDSERAMALKALPRSIREQLTEEETDLFLNGEEWPESMFKKLEEFIVPKE' A
#
# COMPACT_ATOMS: atom_id res chain seq x y z
N MET A 1 20.96 -2.23 -18.54
CA MET A 1 20.69 -3.01 -17.30
C MET A 1 20.62 -2.04 -16.12
N SER A 2 19.42 -1.53 -15.83
CA SER A 2 19.24 -0.55 -14.75
C SER A 2 18.96 -1.26 -13.43
N LYS A 3 19.81 -0.98 -12.45
CA LYS A 3 19.89 -1.59 -11.13
C LYS A 3 18.55 -1.52 -10.40
N LYS A 4 18.07 -2.69 -9.96
CA LYS A 4 16.98 -2.88 -8.99
C LYS A 4 17.35 -2.21 -7.67
N ASN A 5 17.10 -0.91 -7.58
CA ASN A 5 17.23 -0.17 -6.34
C ASN A 5 15.99 -0.53 -5.51
N LYS A 6 16.15 -1.43 -4.53
CA LYS A 6 15.18 -1.73 -3.46
C LYS A 6 14.95 -0.46 -2.60
N ARG A 7 14.48 0.61 -3.23
CA ARG A 7 13.74 1.66 -2.52
C ARG A 7 12.33 1.09 -2.40
N PRO A 8 11.63 1.30 -1.26
CA PRO A 8 10.20 1.03 -1.23
C PRO A 8 9.62 1.66 -2.49
N ASP A 9 8.93 0.86 -3.30
CA ASP A 9 8.41 1.28 -4.61
C ASP A 9 7.86 2.69 -4.45
N SER A 10 8.50 3.66 -5.09
CA SER A 10 8.21 5.07 -4.80
C SER A 10 6.73 5.37 -4.97
N GLU A 11 6.08 4.61 -5.84
CA GLU A 11 4.64 4.61 -6.11
C GLU A 11 3.82 4.10 -4.91
N ARG A 12 4.25 3.04 -4.23
CA ARG A 12 3.61 2.55 -3.00
C ARG A 12 3.74 3.55 -1.86
N ALA A 13 4.93 4.10 -1.65
CA ALA A 13 5.12 5.14 -0.63
C ALA A 13 4.28 6.39 -0.92
N MET A 14 4.12 6.76 -2.20
CA MET A 14 3.25 7.85 -2.63
C MET A 14 1.78 7.50 -2.44
N ALA A 15 1.35 6.28 -2.76
CA ALA A 15 -0.02 5.82 -2.58
C ALA A 15 -0.42 5.84 -1.10
N LEU A 16 0.41 5.30 -0.19
CA LEU A 16 0.18 5.38 1.26
C LEU A 16 0.04 6.82 1.76
N LYS A 17 0.84 7.75 1.21
CA LYS A 17 0.73 9.19 1.53
C LYS A 17 -0.50 9.87 0.91
N ALA A 18 -0.97 9.37 -0.23
CA ALA A 18 -2.19 9.84 -0.87
C ALA A 18 -3.46 9.32 -0.15
N LEU A 19 -3.37 8.22 0.59
CA LEU A 19 -4.49 7.71 1.37
C LEU A 19 -4.99 8.75 2.39
N PRO A 20 -6.32 8.86 2.57
CA PRO A 20 -6.90 9.70 3.60
C PRO A 20 -6.44 9.29 5.00
N ARG A 21 -6.43 10.27 5.91
CA ARG A 21 -6.03 10.02 7.30
C ARG A 21 -6.85 8.92 7.98
N SER A 22 -8.16 8.88 7.76
CA SER A 22 -9.02 7.81 8.30
C SER A 22 -8.61 6.41 7.86
N ILE A 23 -8.07 6.23 6.66
CA ILE A 23 -7.61 4.94 6.18
C ILE A 23 -6.26 4.59 6.79
N ARG A 24 -5.33 5.56 6.83
CA ARG A 24 -4.02 5.37 7.48
C ARG A 24 -4.14 5.05 8.97
N GLU A 25 -5.12 5.62 9.65
CA GLU A 25 -5.39 5.31 11.06
C GLU A 25 -6.04 3.93 11.26
N GLN A 26 -6.64 3.36 10.20
CA GLN A 26 -7.18 1.99 10.21
C GLN A 26 -6.13 0.92 9.85
N LEU A 27 -5.05 1.30 9.16
CA LEU A 27 -3.95 0.41 8.85
C LEU A 27 -3.06 0.24 10.08
N THR A 28 -2.71 -1.01 10.39
CA THR A 28 -1.72 -1.30 11.43
C THR A 28 -0.30 -1.04 10.93
N GLU A 29 0.67 -1.03 11.85
CA GLU A 29 2.08 -0.90 11.49
C GLU A 29 2.53 -2.06 10.58
N GLU A 30 2.05 -3.29 10.84
CA GLU A 30 2.27 -4.45 9.98
C GLU A 30 1.66 -4.30 8.59
N GLU A 31 0.40 -3.85 8.49
CA GLU A 31 -0.24 -3.60 7.20
C GLU A 31 0.44 -2.47 6.43
N THR A 32 0.97 -1.47 7.13
CA THR A 32 1.72 -0.37 6.53
C THR A 32 3.05 -0.86 5.95
N ASP A 33 3.77 -1.73 6.66
CA ASP A 33 4.98 -2.34 6.12
C ASP A 33 4.65 -3.26 4.92
N LEU A 34 3.59 -4.07 5.01
CA LEU A 34 3.09 -4.89 3.90
C LEU A 34 2.65 -4.03 2.69
N PHE A 35 2.06 -2.85 2.93
CA PHE A 35 1.71 -1.92 1.85
C PHE A 35 2.96 -1.49 1.07
N LEU A 36 4.05 -1.19 1.80
CA LEU A 36 5.28 -0.66 1.22
C LEU A 36 6.17 -1.76 0.62
N ASN A 37 6.34 -2.87 1.33
CA ASN A 37 7.32 -3.92 1.04
C ASN A 37 6.67 -5.27 0.70
N GLY A 38 5.42 -5.50 1.10
CA GLY A 38 4.73 -6.78 0.96
C GLY A 38 4.38 -7.10 -0.49
N GLU A 39 4.68 -8.33 -0.92
CA GLU A 39 4.35 -8.78 -2.27
C GLU A 39 2.84 -9.07 -2.41
N GLU A 40 2.20 -9.48 -1.31
CA GLU A 40 0.77 -9.77 -1.20
C GLU A 40 0.15 -9.00 -0.02
N TRP A 41 -1.11 -8.58 -0.17
CA TRP A 41 -1.86 -7.90 0.88
C TRP A 41 -2.99 -8.79 1.40
N PRO A 42 -3.20 -8.86 2.72
CA PRO A 42 -4.28 -9.65 3.29
C PRO A 42 -5.64 -9.07 2.91
N GLU A 43 -6.67 -9.92 2.85
CA GLU A 43 -8.04 -9.51 2.54
C GLU A 43 -8.55 -8.40 3.47
N SER A 44 -8.13 -8.40 4.74
CA SER A 44 -8.43 -7.32 5.71
C SER A 44 -7.96 -5.95 5.21
N MET A 45 -6.77 -5.88 4.61
CA MET A 45 -6.20 -4.63 4.10
C MET A 45 -6.91 -4.19 2.82
N PHE A 46 -7.20 -5.15 1.92
CA PHE A 46 -8.02 -4.90 0.74
C PHE A 46 -9.39 -4.34 1.11
N LYS A 47 -10.04 -4.88 2.14
CA LYS A 47 -11.34 -4.40 2.63
C LYS A 47 -11.30 -2.97 3.14
N LYS A 48 -10.22 -2.58 3.82
CA LYS A 48 -10.03 -1.18 4.27
C LYS A 48 -9.77 -0.23 3.10
N LEU A 49 -9.17 -0.75 2.04
CA LEU A 49 -8.76 0.00 0.87
C LEU A 49 -9.70 -0.20 -0.33
N GLU A 50 -10.81 -0.91 -0.18
CA GLU A 50 -11.68 -1.33 -1.30
C GLU A 50 -12.28 -0.12 -2.03
N GLU A 51 -12.50 0.97 -1.29
CA GLU A 51 -12.97 2.24 -1.83
C GLU A 51 -11.88 3.02 -2.60
N PHE A 52 -10.61 2.62 -2.48
CA PHE A 52 -9.44 3.30 -3.05
C PHE A 52 -8.70 2.46 -4.09
N ILE A 53 -8.77 1.14 -3.99
CA ILE A 53 -8.15 0.21 -4.93
C ILE A 53 -9.15 0.01 -6.08
N VAL A 54 -8.88 0.68 -7.20
CA VAL A 54 -9.68 0.49 -8.41
C VAL A 54 -9.20 -0.79 -9.11
N PRO A 55 -10.07 -1.78 -9.35
CA PRO A 55 -9.71 -2.90 -10.21
C PRO A 55 -9.42 -2.36 -11.60
N LYS A 56 -8.24 -2.69 -12.12
CA LYS A 56 -7.87 -2.34 -13.49
C LYS A 56 -8.68 -3.22 -14.44
N GLU A 57 -9.66 -2.63 -15.13
CA GLU A 57 -10.39 -3.24 -16.28
C GLU A 57 -9.43 -3.70 -17.40
#